data_AF-A0AAW2UYL4-F1
#
_entry.id   AF-A0AAW2UYL4-F1
#
_cell.length_a   1.000
_cell.length_b   1.000
_cell.length_c   1.000
_cell.angle_alpha   90.00
_cell.angle_beta   90.00
_cell.angle_gamma   90.00
#
_symmetry.space_group_name_H-M   'P 1'
#
loop_
_entity.id
_entity.type
_entity.pdbx_description
1 polymer ?
#
loop_
_entity_poly.entity_id
_entity_poly.type
_entity_poly.pdbx_seq_one_letter_code
_entity_poly.pdbx_strand_id
1 'polypeptide(L)'
;MWAEAIAKLEGMESSKRERLWPHLVQGFKDLSQRLKLQDEVILSDSERLKMTQSNIMRIIEALEAKGSRLPLMKGELKGSGAELSRRVQNLLTLSRLQADGLNGGSVYLPGSTKIHEQSLADMQEVLQRQTEAIARLGNVLKRDMRDMEIIMAEDTEMSEG
;
A
#
# COMPACT_ATOMS: atom_id res chain seq x y z
N MET A 1 49.15 16.41 8.61
CA MET A 1 47.96 16.62 7.76
C MET A 1 47.51 15.36 7.04
N TRP A 2 48.31 14.71 6.17
CA TRP A 2 47.89 13.47 5.49
C TRP A 2 47.61 12.30 6.46
N ALA A 3 48.55 12.03 7.39
CA ALA A 3 48.38 10.99 8.41
C ALA A 3 47.14 11.22 9.31
N GLU A 4 46.79 12.47 9.57
CA GLU A 4 45.60 12.82 10.34
C GLU A 4 44.30 12.57 9.56
N ALA A 5 44.29 12.84 8.25
CA ALA A 5 43.13 12.56 7.40
C ALA A 5 42.89 11.05 7.23
N ILE A 6 43.97 10.25 7.13
CA ILE A 6 43.90 8.80 7.08
C ILE A 6 43.41 8.23 8.43
N ALA A 7 43.99 8.68 9.56
CA ALA A 7 43.53 8.26 10.88
C ALA A 7 42.04 8.57 11.13
N LYS A 8 41.57 9.73 10.64
CA LYS A 8 40.14 10.09 10.67
C LYS A 8 39.29 9.16 9.81
N LEU A 9 39.76 8.77 8.63
CA LEU A 9 39.07 7.83 7.75
C LEU A 9 39.00 6.43 8.38
N GLU A 10 40.11 5.93 8.92
CA GLU A 10 40.20 4.63 9.60
C GLU A 10 39.22 4.53 10.79
N GLY A 11 38.97 5.65 11.47
CA GLY A 11 37.96 5.75 12.54
C GLY A 11 36.49 5.78 12.08
N MET A 12 36.20 5.82 10.77
CA MET A 12 34.82 5.81 10.25
C MET A 12 34.28 4.39 10.07
N GLU A 13 32.96 4.26 9.91
CA GLU A 13 32.30 3.00 9.53
C GLU A 13 32.86 2.40 8.23
N SER A 14 32.85 1.07 8.11
CA SER A 14 33.33 0.32 6.93
C SER A 14 32.75 0.86 5.62
N SER A 15 31.44 1.11 5.58
CA SER A 15 30.73 1.65 4.41
C SER A 15 31.28 2.98 3.89
N LYS A 16 31.84 3.81 4.78
CA LYS A 16 32.46 5.09 4.42
C LYS A 16 33.94 4.93 4.09
N ARG A 17 34.64 4.04 4.78
CA ARG A 17 36.06 3.72 4.53
C ARG A 17 36.30 3.16 3.13
N GLU A 18 35.38 2.34 2.64
CA GLU A 18 35.47 1.74 1.31
C GLU A 18 35.15 2.71 0.17
N ARG A 19 34.43 3.80 0.47
CA ARG A 19 33.90 4.74 -0.53
C ARG A 19 34.60 6.09 -0.56
N LEU A 20 35.37 6.41 0.47
CA LEU A 20 36.02 7.70 0.63
C LEU A 20 37.54 7.51 0.67
N TRP A 21 38.24 8.46 0.07
CA TRP A 21 39.70 8.54 0.16
C TRP A 21 40.11 10.00 0.33
N PRO A 22 41.14 10.31 1.14
CA PRO A 22 41.60 11.68 1.28
C PRO A 22 42.14 12.19 -0.05
N HIS A 23 41.72 13.38 -0.44
CA HIS A 23 42.21 14.06 -1.63
C HIS A 23 42.86 15.37 -1.23
N LEU A 24 44.06 15.62 -1.74
CA LEU A 24 44.74 16.88 -1.51
C LEU A 24 44.02 17.99 -2.29
N VAL A 25 43.71 19.08 -1.61
CA VAL A 25 43.08 20.26 -2.21
C VAL A 25 43.86 21.47 -1.75
N GLN A 26 44.46 22.19 -2.69
CA GLN A 26 45.31 23.33 -2.39
C GLN A 26 44.85 24.59 -3.14
N GLY A 27 44.45 25.59 -2.35
CA GLY A 27 44.07 26.90 -2.86
C GLY A 27 42.71 26.94 -3.57
N PHE A 28 42.41 28.11 -4.14
CA PHE A 28 41.09 28.40 -4.71
C PHE A 28 40.79 27.64 -6.00
N LYS A 29 41.82 27.34 -6.81
CA LYS A 29 41.66 26.66 -8.10
C LYS A 29 41.06 25.25 -7.92
N ASP A 30 41.60 24.48 -6.98
CA ASP A 30 41.13 23.11 -6.71
C ASP A 30 39.71 23.12 -6.12
N LEU A 31 39.41 24.09 -5.25
CA LEU A 31 38.06 24.29 -4.72
C LEU A 31 37.06 24.63 -5.82
N SER A 32 37.42 25.55 -6.74
CA SER A 32 36.59 25.90 -7.89
C SER A 32 36.35 24.71 -8.82
N GLN A 33 37.37 23.88 -9.04
CA GLN A 33 37.23 22.65 -9.83
C GLN A 33 36.29 21.64 -9.15
N ARG A 34 36.40 21.46 -7.83
CA ARG A 34 35.48 20.59 -7.08
C ARG A 34 34.04 21.10 -7.11
N LEU A 35 33.84 22.41 -7.06
CA LEU A 35 32.51 23.01 -7.17
C LEU A 35 31.88 22.70 -8.53
N LYS A 36 32.65 22.85 -9.62
CA LYS A 36 32.16 22.49 -10.97
C LYS A 36 31.76 21.02 -11.08
N LEU A 37 32.58 20.11 -10.55
CA LEU A 37 32.25 18.67 -10.52
C LEU A 37 30.99 18.40 -9.71
N GLN A 38 30.81 19.12 -8.59
CA GLN A 38 29.60 18.99 -7.78
C GLN A 38 28.35 19.44 -8.56
N ASP A 39 28.43 20.57 -9.28
CA ASP A 39 27.32 21.06 -10.11
C ASP A 39 26.96 20.05 -11.21
N GLU A 40 27.94 19.47 -11.90
CA GLU A 40 27.73 18.44 -12.91
C GLU A 40 27.05 17.19 -12.33
N VAL A 41 27.51 16.71 -11.17
CA VAL A 41 26.92 15.54 -10.49
C VAL A 41 25.49 15.83 -10.06
N ILE A 42 25.21 17.01 -9.52
CA ILE A 42 23.85 17.40 -9.11
C ILE A 42 22.91 17.43 -10.32
N LEU A 43 23.37 17.99 -11.44
CA LEU A 43 22.57 18.02 -12.67
C LEU A 43 22.27 16.60 -13.18
N SER A 44 23.27 15.72 -13.20
CA SER A 44 23.09 14.32 -13.60
C SER A 44 22.14 13.57 -12.66
N ASP A 45 22.26 13.76 -11.35
CA ASP A 45 21.38 13.10 -10.38
C ASP A 45 19.93 13.59 -10.50
N SER A 46 19.73 14.90 -10.73
CA SER A 46 18.41 15.47 -11.03
C SER A 46 17.76 14.82 -12.26
N GLU A 47 18.54 14.56 -13.31
CA GLU A 47 18.05 13.88 -14.51
C GLU A 47 17.69 12.41 -14.24
N ARG A 48 18.53 11.68 -13.50
CA ARG A 48 18.27 10.29 -13.09
C ARG A 48 17.00 10.18 -12.24
N LEU A 49 16.80 11.12 -11.32
CA LEU A 49 15.59 11.18 -10.50
C LEU A 49 14.35 11.49 -11.34
N LYS A 50 14.42 12.45 -12.27
CA LYS A 50 13.32 12.74 -13.21
C LYS A 50 12.95 11.52 -14.05
N MET A 51 13.94 10.80 -14.57
CA MET A 51 13.69 9.57 -15.34
C MET A 51 13.05 8.49 -14.47
N THR A 52 13.55 8.29 -13.25
CA THR A 52 12.98 7.34 -12.28
C THR A 52 11.53 7.70 -11.94
N GLN A 53 11.24 8.97 -11.71
CA GLN A 53 9.89 9.46 -11.46
C GLN A 53 8.95 9.18 -12.65
N SER A 54 9.41 9.42 -13.89
CA SER A 54 8.63 9.11 -15.09
C SER A 54 8.35 7.60 -15.21
N ASN A 55 9.34 6.76 -14.91
CA ASN A 55 9.17 5.31 -14.91
C ASN A 55 8.16 4.84 -13.86
N ILE A 56 8.21 5.40 -12.64
CA ILE A 56 7.25 5.11 -11.58
C ILE A 56 5.83 5.49 -12.01
N MET A 57 5.64 6.67 -12.63
CA MET A 57 4.33 7.11 -13.13
C MET A 57 3.75 6.11 -14.13
N ARG A 58 4.55 5.66 -15.11
CA ARG A 58 4.11 4.64 -16.08
C ARG A 58 3.74 3.31 -15.43
N ILE A 59 4.49 2.90 -14.40
CA ILE A 59 4.17 1.67 -13.64
C ILE A 59 2.83 1.83 -12.93
N ILE A 60 2.58 2.98 -12.31
CA ILE A 60 1.30 3.27 -11.64
C ILE A 60 0.15 3.22 -12.63
N GLU A 61 0.27 3.92 -13.77
CA GLU A 61 -0.74 3.89 -14.85
C GLU A 61 -1.03 2.45 -15.32
N ALA A 62 0.01 1.63 -15.48
CA ALA A 62 -0.13 0.23 -15.88
C ALA A 62 -0.80 -0.65 -14.80
N LEU A 63 -0.58 -0.36 -13.51
CA LEU A 63 -1.23 -1.06 -12.40
C LEU A 63 -2.69 -0.66 -12.24
N GLU A 64 -2.99 0.64 -12.40
CA GLU A 64 -4.36 1.16 -12.41
C GLU A 64 -5.18 0.57 -13.55
N ALA A 65 -4.61 0.48 -14.76
CA ALA A 65 -5.24 -0.16 -15.91
C ALA A 65 -5.56 -1.66 -15.66
N LYS A 66 -4.79 -2.32 -14.79
CA LYS A 66 -5.00 -3.71 -14.37
C LYS A 66 -5.96 -3.84 -13.18
N GLY A 67 -6.59 -2.75 -12.72
CA GLY A 67 -7.54 -2.73 -11.60
C GLY A 67 -6.89 -2.81 -10.21
N SER A 68 -5.56 -2.77 -10.13
CA SER A 68 -4.82 -2.70 -8.86
C SER A 68 -4.61 -1.23 -8.50
N ARG A 69 -5.63 -0.57 -7.94
CA ARG A 69 -5.54 0.84 -7.57
C ARG A 69 -4.60 1.01 -6.36
N LEU A 70 -3.40 1.53 -6.60
CA LEU A 70 -2.47 1.92 -5.55
C LEU A 70 -2.84 3.33 -5.06
N PRO A 71 -3.19 3.55 -3.78
CA PRO A 71 -3.43 4.90 -3.29
C PRO A 71 -2.10 5.65 -3.21
N LEU A 72 -1.84 6.52 -4.19
CA LEU A 72 -0.58 7.25 -4.30
C LEU A 72 -0.56 8.48 -3.39
N MET A 73 -1.72 9.03 -3.03
CA MET A 73 -1.83 10.19 -2.17
C MET A 73 -2.60 9.88 -0.89
N LYS A 74 -2.11 10.41 0.23
CA LYS A 74 -2.70 10.36 1.58
C LYS A 74 -4.17 10.84 1.67
N GLY A 75 -4.73 11.35 0.57
CA GLY A 75 -6.13 11.80 0.43
C GLY A 75 -7.07 10.87 -0.35
N GLU A 76 -6.57 9.87 -1.09
CA GLU A 76 -7.44 9.02 -1.92
C GLU A 76 -8.31 8.05 -1.12
N LEU A 77 -7.85 7.67 0.09
CA LEU A 77 -8.67 6.91 1.05
C LEU A 77 -9.89 7.70 1.55
N LYS A 78 -9.87 9.04 1.47
CA LYS A 78 -10.97 9.90 1.92
C LYS A 78 -12.05 10.14 0.84
N GLY A 79 -11.69 10.00 -0.44
CA GLY A 79 -12.63 10.13 -1.57
C GLY A 79 -13.53 8.91 -1.77
N SER A 80 -13.04 7.71 -1.45
CA SER A 80 -13.82 6.46 -1.52
C SER A 80 -14.99 6.44 -0.52
N GLY A 81 -14.81 7.02 0.67
CA GLY A 81 -15.87 7.08 1.69
C GLY A 81 -17.08 7.93 1.26
N ALA A 82 -16.86 9.00 0.49
CA ALA A 82 -17.94 9.85 0.00
C ALA A 82 -18.76 9.15 -1.10
N GLU A 83 -18.11 8.40 -1.98
CA GLU A 83 -18.79 7.64 -3.04
C GLU A 83 -19.59 6.47 -2.47
N LEU A 84 -19.05 5.77 -1.46
CA LEU A 84 -19.78 4.72 -0.75
C LEU A 84 -21.00 5.31 -0.01
N SER A 85 -20.82 6.43 0.69
CA SER A 85 -21.92 7.12 1.38
C SER A 85 -23.00 7.58 0.40
N ARG A 86 -22.62 8.08 -0.78
CA ARG A 86 -23.56 8.45 -1.86
C ARG A 86 -24.32 7.23 -2.39
N ARG A 87 -23.64 6.09 -2.60
CA ARG A 87 -24.28 4.83 -3.02
C ARG A 87 -25.25 4.29 -1.97
N VAL A 88 -24.87 4.31 -0.70
CA VAL A 88 -25.73 3.90 0.42
C VAL A 88 -26.94 4.81 0.55
N GLN A 89 -26.76 6.13 0.45
CA GLN A 89 -27.84 7.09 0.49
C GLN A 89 -28.81 6.93 -0.68
N ASN A 90 -28.29 6.72 -1.90
CA ASN A 90 -29.11 6.46 -3.08
C ASN A 90 -29.90 5.16 -2.95
N LEU A 91 -29.28 4.08 -2.42
CA LEU A 91 -29.96 2.82 -2.17
C LEU A 91 -31.07 2.96 -1.12
N LEU A 92 -30.82 3.72 -0.04
CA LEU A 92 -31.82 4.06 0.97
C LEU A 92 -32.99 4.86 0.37
N THR A 93 -32.70 5.85 -0.47
CA THR A 93 -33.73 6.63 -1.16
C THR A 93 -34.54 5.77 -2.13
N LEU A 94 -33.90 4.89 -2.91
CA LEU A 94 -34.60 3.96 -3.80
C LEU A 94 -35.45 2.96 -3.01
N SER A 95 -34.96 2.43 -1.89
CA SER A 95 -35.70 1.50 -1.03
C SER A 95 -36.91 2.18 -0.37
N ARG A 96 -36.77 3.45 0.05
CA ARG A 96 -37.87 4.24 0.59
C ARG A 96 -38.88 4.63 -0.47
N LEU A 97 -38.44 5.01 -1.67
CA LEU A 97 -39.36 5.26 -2.81
C LEU A 97 -40.08 3.98 -3.25
N GLN A 98 -39.43 2.83 -3.15
CA GLN A 98 -40.06 1.54 -3.39
C GLN A 98 -41.06 1.16 -2.27
N ALA A 99 -40.79 1.54 -1.02
CA ALA A 99 -41.71 1.36 0.10
C ALA A 99 -42.90 2.35 0.06
N ASP A 100 -42.66 3.61 -0.29
CA ASP A 100 -43.66 4.68 -0.35
C ASP A 100 -44.48 4.65 -1.66
N GLY A 101 -43.94 4.08 -2.74
CA GLY A 101 -44.64 3.84 -4.01
C GLY A 101 -45.60 2.65 -3.99
N LEU A 102 -45.69 1.92 -2.87
CA LEU A 102 -46.55 0.75 -2.68
C LEU A 102 -47.77 1.02 -1.78
N ASN A 103 -48.18 2.28 -1.64
CA ASN A 103 -49.43 2.61 -0.98
C ASN A 103 -50.63 2.41 -1.93
N GLY A 104 -50.99 1.15 -2.21
CA GLY A 104 -52.29 0.84 -2.83
C GLY A 104 -52.39 -0.39 -3.75
N GLY A 105 -51.36 -1.23 -3.88
CA GLY A 105 -51.41 -2.37 -4.79
C GLY A 105 -50.63 -3.57 -4.26
N SER A 106 -51.32 -4.48 -3.60
CA SER A 106 -50.86 -5.86 -3.39
C SER A 106 -50.70 -6.55 -4.74
N VAL A 107 -49.59 -6.26 -5.44
CA VAL A 107 -49.12 -7.10 -6.54
C VAL A 107 -48.59 -8.35 -5.89
N TYR A 108 -49.44 -9.37 -5.80
CA TYR A 108 -48.99 -10.73 -5.60
C TYR A 108 -47.93 -11.00 -6.67
N LEU A 109 -46.67 -11.10 -6.25
CA LEU A 109 -45.62 -11.71 -7.07
C LEU A 109 -46.15 -13.08 -7.52
N PRO A 110 -46.32 -13.32 -8.83
CA PRO A 110 -46.64 -14.64 -9.34
C PRO A 110 -45.38 -15.51 -9.13
N GLY A 111 -45.37 -16.30 -8.05
CA GLY A 111 -44.23 -17.16 -7.71
C GLY A 111 -43.90 -17.31 -6.22
N SER A 112 -44.76 -16.87 -5.28
CA SER A 112 -44.57 -17.20 -3.86
C SER A 112 -44.94 -18.67 -3.60
N THR A 113 -44.07 -19.59 -4.01
CA THR A 113 -44.07 -20.95 -3.50
C THR A 113 -43.76 -20.86 -2.01
N LYS A 114 -44.72 -21.22 -1.16
CA LYS A 114 -44.56 -21.29 0.30
C LYS A 114 -43.26 -22.05 0.62
N ILE A 115 -42.21 -21.33 1.02
CA ILE A 115 -40.98 -21.96 1.50
C ILE A 115 -41.37 -22.76 2.74
N HIS A 116 -41.12 -24.06 2.71
CA HIS A 116 -41.46 -24.94 3.82
C HIS A 116 -40.63 -24.55 5.05
N GLU A 117 -41.28 -24.32 6.19
CA GLU A 117 -40.67 -23.84 7.44
C GLU A 117 -39.43 -24.67 7.83
N GLN A 118 -39.51 -25.99 7.67
CA GLN A 118 -38.39 -26.90 7.95
C GLN A 118 -37.20 -26.66 7.01
N SER A 119 -37.45 -26.44 5.71
CA SER A 119 -36.38 -26.17 4.75
C SER A 119 -35.72 -24.81 5.01
N LEU A 120 -36.48 -23.83 5.50
CA LEU A 120 -35.94 -22.53 5.92
C LEU A 120 -35.05 -22.66 7.16
N ALA A 121 -35.49 -23.43 8.16
CA ALA A 121 -34.71 -23.71 9.37
C ALA A 121 -33.40 -24.46 9.04
N ASP A 122 -33.47 -25.47 8.16
CA ASP A 122 -32.29 -26.23 7.72
C ASP A 122 -31.30 -25.31 6.98
N MET A 123 -31.78 -24.43 6.10
CA MET A 123 -30.93 -23.44 5.42
C MET A 123 -30.30 -22.45 6.41
N GLN A 124 -31.06 -22.00 7.41
CA GLN A 124 -30.54 -21.10 8.44
C GLN A 124 -29.44 -21.77 9.28
N GLU A 125 -29.61 -23.05 9.61
CA GLU A 125 -28.59 -23.83 10.32
C GLU A 125 -27.30 -23.98 9.49
N VAL A 126 -27.42 -24.27 8.19
CA VAL A 126 -26.27 -24.35 7.27
C VAL A 126 -25.54 -23.02 7.19
N LEU A 127 -26.27 -21.91 7.04
CA LEU A 127 -25.67 -20.57 6.98
C LEU A 127 -24.96 -20.20 8.28
N GLN A 128 -25.53 -20.58 9.43
CA GLN A 128 -24.90 -20.34 10.73
C GLN A 128 -23.60 -21.15 10.87
N ARG A 129 -23.63 -22.43 10.52
CA ARG A 129 -22.42 -23.29 10.49
C ARG A 129 -21.35 -22.73 9.56
N GLN A 130 -21.73 -22.26 8.38
CA GLN A 130 -20.79 -21.65 7.43
C GLN A 130 -20.21 -20.35 7.97
N THR A 131 -21.02 -19.50 8.59
CA THR A 131 -20.56 -18.25 9.22
C THR A 131 -19.54 -18.51 10.32
N GLU A 132 -19.80 -19.51 11.17
CA GLU A 132 -18.86 -19.92 12.22
C GLU A 132 -17.57 -20.51 11.65
N ALA A 133 -17.65 -21.34 10.61
CA ALA A 133 -16.48 -21.89 9.94
C ALA A 133 -15.61 -20.78 9.31
N ILE A 134 -16.23 -19.81 8.64
CA ILE A 134 -15.54 -18.65 8.08
C ILE A 134 -14.86 -17.82 9.17
N ALA A 135 -15.54 -17.58 10.30
CA ALA A 135 -14.94 -16.86 11.43
C ALA A 135 -13.72 -17.60 12.01
N ARG A 136 -13.78 -18.93 12.13
CA ARG A 136 -12.66 -19.76 12.57
C ARG A 136 -11.48 -19.69 11.60
N LEU A 137 -11.73 -19.82 10.29
CA LEU A 137 -10.70 -19.68 9.26
C LEU A 137 -10.06 -18.29 9.29
N GLY A 138 -10.86 -17.23 9.48
CA GLY A 138 -10.35 -15.87 9.61
C GLY A 138 -9.41 -15.70 10.80
N ASN A 139 -9.67 -16.36 11.92
CA ASN A 139 -8.77 -16.34 13.08
C ASN A 139 -7.46 -17.11 12.82
N VAL A 140 -7.53 -18.25 12.14
CA VAL A 140 -6.34 -19.03 11.73
C VAL A 140 -5.47 -18.19 10.79
N LEU A 141 -6.04 -17.61 9.74
CA LEU A 141 -5.29 -16.77 8.79
C LEU A 141 -4.63 -15.56 9.46
N LYS A 142 -5.30 -14.92 10.44
CA LYS A 142 -4.70 -13.83 11.22
C LYS A 142 -3.49 -14.28 12.03
N ARG A 143 -3.53 -15.51 12.57
CA ARG A 143 -2.39 -16.07 13.29
C ARG A 143 -1.26 -16.39 12.32
N ASP A 144 -1.57 -17.07 11.22
CA ASP A 144 -0.58 -17.45 10.21
C ASP A 144 0.10 -16.21 9.59
N MET A 145 -0.64 -15.10 9.42
CA MET A 145 -0.07 -13.82 8.99
C MET A 145 0.93 -13.26 10.03
N ARG A 146 0.59 -13.30 11.32
CA ARG A 146 1.53 -12.90 12.38
C ARG A 146 2.75 -13.81 12.46
N ASP A 147 2.55 -15.13 12.29
CA ASP A 147 3.65 -16.10 12.29
C ASP A 147 4.60 -15.82 11.11
N MET A 148 4.08 -15.49 9.91
CA MET A 148 4.88 -15.05 8.78
C MET A 148 5.63 -13.74 9.04
N GLU A 149 4.99 -12.75 9.67
CA GLU A 149 5.66 -11.49 10.05
C GLU A 149 6.85 -11.73 11.00
N ILE A 150 6.72 -12.66 11.95
CA ILE A 150 7.79 -13.01 12.89
C ILE A 150 8.95 -13.68 12.15
N ILE A 151 8.66 -14.69 11.30
CA ILE A 151 9.70 -15.40 10.53
C ILE A 151 10.46 -14.43 9.63
N MET A 152 9.75 -13.55 8.93
CA MET A 152 10.39 -12.54 8.08
C MET A 152 11.24 -11.55 8.88
N ALA A 153 10.81 -11.17 10.09
CA ALA A 153 11.59 -10.28 10.95
C ALA A 153 12.88 -10.95 11.45
N GLU A 154 12.81 -12.22 11.84
CA GLU A 154 13.95 -13.03 12.29
C GLU A 154 15.00 -13.24 11.17
N ASP A 155 14.55 -13.47 9.93
CA ASP A 155 15.44 -13.58 8.76
C ASP A 155 16.18 -12.26 8.46
N THR A 156 15.57 -11.11 8.72
CA THR A 156 16.25 -9.79 8.59
C THR A 156 17.28 -9.55 9.69
N GLU A 157 17.01 -9.93 10.94
CA GLU A 157 17.98 -9.77 12.05
C GLU A 157 19.21 -10.68 11.90
N MET A 158 19.03 -11.88 11.33
CA MET A 158 20.12 -12.82 11.01
C MET A 158 20.99 -12.39 9.82
N SER A 159 20.55 -11.43 9.00
CA SER A 159 21.32 -10.87 7.89
C SER A 159 22.07 -9.58 8.25
N GLU A 160 21.78 -8.98 9.41
CA GLU A 160 22.39 -7.72 9.88
C GLU A 160 23.42 -7.91 11.03
N GLY A 161 23.70 -9.14 11.45
CA GLY A 161 24.78 -9.50 12.40
C GLY A 161 25.99 -10.15 11.73
#